data_AF-A0A2D5T6Y2-F1
#
_entry.id   AF-A0A2D5T6Y2-F1
#
_cell.length_a   1.000
_cell.length_b   1.000
_cell.length_c   1.000
_cell.angle_alpha   90.00
_cell.angle_beta   90.00
_cell.angle_gamma   90.00
#
_symmetry.space_group_name_H-M   'P 1'
#
loop_
_entity.id
_entity.type
_entity.pdbx_description
1 polymer ?
#
loop_
_entity_poly.entity_id
_entity_poly.type
_entity_poly.pdbx_seq_one_letter_code
_entity_poly.pdbx_strand_id
1 'polypeptide(L)' 'MSYSPLLAKLIESLRCMPGVGQKSAQRIAFYLLERDRDGAVELSKAL' A
#
# COMPACT_ATOMS: atom_id res chain seq x y z
N MET A 1 -12.06 -5.27 -11.18
CA MET A 1 -11.53 -3.89 -11.17
C MET A 1 -10.05 -3.97 -11.51
N SER A 2 -9.63 -3.41 -12.63
CA SER A 2 -8.20 -3.33 -12.97
C SER A 2 -7.61 -2.11 -12.27
N TYR A 3 -6.76 -2.34 -11.27
CA TYR A 3 -5.93 -1.28 -10.71
C TYR A 3 -4.80 -0.95 -11.69
N SER A 4 -4.26 0.27 -11.60
CA SER A 4 -2.99 0.57 -12.25
C SER A 4 -1.94 -0.47 -11.85
N PRO A 5 -1.06 -0.91 -12.77
CA PRO A 5 -0.03 -1.91 -12.48
C PRO A 5 0.83 -1.56 -11.25
N LEU A 6 1.08 -0.26 -11.03
CA LEU A 6 1.84 0.23 -9.87
C LEU A 6 1.07 0.07 -8.56
N LEU A 7 -0.24 0.35 -8.57
CA LEU A 7 -1.09 0.20 -7.40
C LEU A 7 -1.26 -1.28 -7.04
N ALA A 8 -1.43 -2.15 -8.03
CA ALA A 8 -1.48 -3.60 -7.81
C ALA A 8 -0.18 -4.11 -7.17
N LYS A 9 0.97 -3.62 -7.64
CA LYS A 9 2.28 -3.98 -7.07
C LYS A 9 2.42 -3.48 -5.63
N LEU A 10 2.00 -2.26 -5.32
CA LEU A 10 2.00 -1.72 -3.95
C LEU A 10 1.12 -2.56 -3.02
N ILE A 11 -0.10 -2.90 -3.45
CA ILE A 11 -1.02 -3.75 -2.69
C ILE A 11 -0.38 -5.12 -2.43
N GLU A 12 0.26 -5.72 -3.43
CA GLU A 12 0.92 -7.01 -3.25
C GLU A 12 2.12 -6.93 -2.29
N SER A 13 2.93 -5.87 -2.39
CA SER A 13 4.03 -5.62 -1.46
C SER A 13 3.55 -5.46 -0.01
N LEU A 14 2.40 -4.82 0.22
CA LEU A 14 1.83 -4.69 1.57
C LEU A 14 1.35 -6.02 2.17
N ARG A 15 1.10 -7.05 1.35
CA ARG A 15 0.66 -8.37 1.82
C ARG A 15 1.78 -9.22 2.44
N CYS A 16 3.04 -8.80 2.35
CA CYS A 16 4.13 -9.50 3.03
C CYS A 16 4.07 -9.34 4.56
N MET A 17 3.31 -8.34 5.05
CA MET A 17 3.15 -8.07 6.48
C MET A 17 2.24 -9.11 7.15
N PRO A 18 2.60 -9.60 8.35
CA PRO A 18 1.75 -10.54 9.09
C PRO A 18 0.40 -9.90 9.43
N GLY A 19 -0.70 -10.58 9.12
CA GLY A 19 -2.06 -10.08 9.36
C GLY A 19 -2.60 -9.13 8.28
N VAL A 20 -1.84 -8.81 7.24
CA VAL A 20 -2.30 -7.95 6.13
C VAL A 20 -2.76 -8.79 4.94
N GLY A 21 -4.07 -9.07 4.89
CA GLY A 21 -4.71 -9.68 3.72
C GLY A 21 -5.02 -8.69 2.58
N GLN A 22 -5.48 -9.20 1.43
CA GLN A 22 -5.74 -8.38 0.22
C GLN A 22 -6.61 -7.13 0.46
N LYS A 23 -7.74 -7.27 1.18
CA LYS A 23 -8.62 -6.13 1.50
C LYS A 23 -7.95 -5.10 2.42
N SER A 24 -7.12 -5.54 3.37
CA SER A 24 -6.39 -4.64 4.25
C SER A 24 -5.27 -3.94 3.50
N ALA A 25 -4.48 -4.66 2.70
CA ALA A 25 -3.44 -4.09 1.84
C ALA A 25 -4.02 -3.03 0.89
N GLN A 26 -5.16 -3.32 0.27
CA GLN A 26 -5.86 -2.35 -0.57
C GLN A 26 -6.24 -1.09 0.22
N ARG A 27 -6.85 -1.24 1.40
CA ARG A 27 -7.24 -0.10 2.24
C ARG A 27 -6.03 0.75 2.65
N ILE A 28 -4.93 0.11 3.01
CA ILE A 28 -3.68 0.78 3.39
C ILE A 28 -3.10 1.53 2.18
N ALA A 29 -3.03 0.91 1.01
CA ALA A 29 -2.54 1.55 -0.21
C ALA A 29 -3.34 2.81 -0.56
N PHE A 30 -4.67 2.76 -0.49
CA PHE A 30 -5.51 3.94 -0.73
C PHE A 30 -5.34 5.01 0.35
N TYR A 31 -5.28 4.63 1.63
CA TYR A 31 -5.02 5.56 2.72
C TYR A 31 -3.68 6.32 2.54
N LEU A 32 -2.60 5.59 2.21
CA LEU A 32 -1.28 6.17 1.97
C LEU A 32 -1.28 7.14 0.76
N LEU A 33 -2.07 6.86 -0.28
CA LEU A 33 -2.12 7.72 -1.46
C LEU A 33 -3.01 8.95 -1.28
N GLU A 34 -4.14 8.81 -0.57
CA GLU A 34 -5.16 9.85 -0.47
C GLU A 34 -5.03 10.71 0.79
N ARG A 35 -4.51 10.15 1.89
CA ARG A 35 -4.49 10.83 3.20
C ARG A 35 -3.12 10.95 3.83
N ASP A 36 -2.19 10.05 3.53
CA ASP A 36 -0.89 10.02 4.22
C ASP A 36 0.28 9.77 3.26
N ARG A 37 0.42 10.68 2.30
CA ARG A 37 1.46 10.58 1.28
C ARG A 37 2.85 10.85 1.84
N ASP A 38 2.95 11.72 2.83
CA ASP A 38 4.20 12.00 3.54
C ASP A 38 4.64 10.77 4.35
N GLY A 39 3.72 10.14 5.09
CA GLY A 39 4.00 8.87 5.78
C GLY A 39 4.40 7.76 4.81
N ALA A 40 3.78 7.69 3.63
CA ALA A 40 4.19 6.75 2.58
C ALA A 40 5.63 6.98 2.11
N VAL A 41 6.05 8.24 1.98
CA VAL A 41 7.42 8.62 1.60
C VAL A 41 8.39 8.26 2.71
N GLU A 42 8.08 8.56 3.97
CA GLU A 42 8.94 8.19 5.10
C GLU A 42 9.08 6.66 5.24
N LEU A 43 8.00 5.90 5.08
CA LEU A 43 8.05 4.43 5.01
C LEU A 43 8.96 3.95 3.88
N SER A 44 8.91 4.59 2.71
CA SER A 44 9.78 4.23 1.58
C SER A 44 11.26 4.56 1.80
N LYS A 45 11.58 5.47 2.72
CA LYS A 45 12.97 5.80 3.10
C LYS A 45 13.51 4.87 4.20
N ALA A 46 12.62 4.36 5.05
CA ALA A 46 12.97 3.50 6.17
C ALA A 46 13.15 2.01 5.77
N LEU A 47 12.65 1.63 4.60
CA LEU A 47 12.74 0.28 4.01
C LEU A 47 13.72 0.27 2.84
#